data_AF-A0A4R0QQX9-F1
#
_entry.id   AF-A0A4R0QQX9-F1
#
_cell.length_a   1.000
_cell.length_b   1.000
_cell.length_c   1.000
_cell.angle_alpha   90.00
_cell.angle_beta   90.00
_cell.angle_gamma   90.00
#
_symmetry.space_group_name_H-M   'P 1'
#
loop_
_entity.id
_entity.type
_entity.pdbx_description
1 polymer ?
#
loop_
_entity_poly.entity_id
_entity_poly.type
_entity_poly.pdbx_seq_one_letter_code
_entity_poly.pdbx_strand_id
1 'polypeptide(L)'
;MLTNSDNYINNAITKLKKLAVAKSITQQEIANHVELNRSTVSMHLNKSDMSMREFFSIARYVGVDPIEILRESRLEVERTDSND
;
A
#
# COMPACT_ATOMS: atom_id res chain seq x y z
N MET A 1 -11.18 -17.07 -6.19
CA MET A 1 -11.18 -16.61 -4.80
C MET A 1 -9.85 -15.94 -4.53
N LEU A 2 -9.85 -14.64 -4.23
CA LEU A 2 -8.68 -14.01 -3.60
C LEU A 2 -8.58 -14.58 -2.19
N THR A 3 -7.38 -14.97 -1.75
CA THR A 3 -7.21 -15.49 -0.40
C THR A 3 -7.28 -14.35 0.62
N ASN A 4 -7.57 -14.65 1.89
CA ASN A 4 -7.50 -13.64 2.96
C ASN A 4 -6.16 -12.90 2.98
N SER A 5 -5.08 -13.59 2.60
CA SER A 5 -3.75 -13.02 2.43
C SER A 5 -3.67 -11.94 1.35
N ASP A 6 -4.36 -12.13 0.23
CA ASP A 6 -4.37 -11.17 -0.87
C ASP A 6 -5.22 -9.94 -0.51
N ASN A 7 -6.29 -10.13 0.26
CA ASN A 7 -7.21 -9.05 0.67
C ASN A 7 -6.52 -8.02 1.57
N TYR A 8 -5.73 -8.44 2.57
CA TYR A 8 -5.11 -7.49 3.48
C TYR A 8 -3.97 -6.70 2.81
N ILE A 9 -3.23 -7.31 1.87
CA ILE A 9 -2.19 -6.61 1.10
C ILE A 9 -2.81 -5.52 0.22
N ASN A 10 -3.92 -5.82 -0.45
CA ASN A 10 -4.67 -4.84 -1.25
C ASN A 10 -5.16 -3.66 -0.38
N ASN A 11 -5.66 -3.96 0.82
CA ASN A 11 -6.08 -2.94 1.79
C ASN A 11 -4.89 -2.08 2.24
N ALA A 12 -3.73 -2.70 2.50
CA ALA A 12 -2.51 -2.00 2.90
C ALA A 12 -2.02 -1.02 1.82
N ILE A 13 -2.00 -1.45 0.55
CA ILE A 13 -1.64 -0.59 -0.60
C ILE A 13 -2.63 0.56 -0.74
N THR A 14 -3.93 0.29 -0.58
CA THR A 14 -4.98 1.33 -0.61
C THR A 14 -4.81 2.35 0.51
N LYS A 15 -4.51 1.90 1.74
CA LYS A 15 -4.21 2.78 2.87
C LYS A 15 -2.98 3.64 2.59
N LEU A 16 -1.90 3.04 2.10
CA LEU A 16 -0.67 3.75 1.73
C LEU A 16 -0.94 4.86 0.71
N LYS A 17 -1.74 4.57 -0.33
CA LYS A 17 -2.17 5.57 -1.31
C LYS A 17 -2.93 6.74 -0.66
N LYS A 18 -3.88 6.44 0.24
CA LYS A 18 -4.64 7.49 0.95
C LYS A 18 -3.74 8.36 1.82
N LEU A 19 -2.77 7.76 2.51
CA LEU A 19 -1.81 8.46 3.35
C LEU A 19 -0.87 9.36 2.53
N ALA A 20 -0.41 8.89 1.37
CA ALA A 20 0.37 9.71 0.45
C ALA A 20 -0.42 10.96 0.00
N VAL A 21 -1.69 10.78 -0.39
CA VAL A 21 -2.58 11.89 -0.78
C VAL A 21 -2.81 12.87 0.38
N ALA A 22 -3.05 12.37 1.59
CA ALA A 22 -3.26 13.19 2.79
C ALA A 22 -2.02 14.04 3.14
N LYS A 23 -0.83 13.57 2.80
CA LYS A 23 0.44 14.29 2.98
C LYS A 23 0.85 15.12 1.77
N SER A 24 -0.01 15.25 0.76
CA SER A 24 0.26 15.94 -0.51
C SER A 24 1.47 15.40 -1.27
N ILE A 25 1.84 14.13 -1.05
CA ILE A 25 2.92 13.47 -1.76
C ILE A 25 2.40 12.98 -3.11
N THR A 26 2.99 13.47 -4.18
CA THR A 26 2.61 13.12 -5.55
C THR A 26 3.20 11.77 -5.97
N GLN A 27 2.57 11.14 -6.97
CA GLN A 27 3.13 9.93 -7.59
C GLN A 27 4.50 10.18 -8.24
N GLN A 28 4.77 11.40 -8.70
CA GLN A 28 6.06 11.75 -9.30
C GLN A 28 7.16 11.83 -8.24
N GLU A 29 6.84 12.38 -7.06
CA GLU A 29 7.76 12.41 -5.92
C GLU A 29 8.11 11.01 -5.44
N ILE A 30 7.11 10.13 -5.31
CA ILE A 30 7.34 8.72 -4.99
C ILE A 30 8.23 8.07 -6.05
N ALA A 31 7.89 8.24 -7.33
CA ALA A 31 8.62 7.69 -8.46
C ALA A 31 10.10 8.10 -8.46
N ASN A 32 10.37 9.38 -8.21
CA ASN A 32 11.73 9.90 -8.08
C ASN A 32 12.47 9.26 -6.90
N HIS A 33 11.80 9.02 -5.77
CA HIS A 33 12.41 8.42 -4.59
C HIS A 33 12.74 6.94 -4.77
N VAL A 34 11.84 6.18 -5.43
CA VAL A 34 12.01 4.73 -5.60
C VAL A 34 12.66 4.34 -6.93
N GLU A 35 13.14 5.32 -7.69
CA GLU A 35 13.79 5.12 -9.00
C GLU A 35 12.92 4.34 -10.00
N LEU A 36 11.61 4.57 -9.95
CA LEU A 36 10.64 3.98 -10.88
C LEU A 36 10.03 5.05 -11.77
N ASN A 37 9.44 4.62 -12.89
CA ASN A 37 8.60 5.50 -13.68
C ASN A 37 7.29 5.80 -12.94
N ARG A 38 6.79 7.03 -13.09
CA ARG A 38 5.49 7.46 -12.51
C ARG A 38 4.34 6.53 -12.90
N SER A 39 4.35 6.01 -14.13
CA SER A 39 3.35 5.04 -14.60
C SER A 39 3.38 3.73 -13.81
N THR A 40 4.59 3.23 -13.50
CA THR A 40 4.80 2.05 -12.66
C THR A 40 4.27 2.29 -11.24
N VAL A 41 4.59 3.43 -10.63
CA VAL A 41 4.04 3.81 -9.31
C VAL A 41 2.51 3.88 -9.34
N SER A 42 1.93 4.48 -10.38
CA SER A 42 0.49 4.52 -10.56
C SER A 42 -0.12 3.11 -10.68
N MET A 43 0.53 2.21 -11.42
CA MET A 43 0.11 0.81 -11.53
C MET A 43 0.14 0.13 -10.15
N HIS A 44 1.25 0.25 -9.42
CA HIS A 44 1.43 -0.38 -8.10
C HIS A 44 0.37 0.09 -7.10
N LEU A 45 0.07 1.39 -7.07
CA LEU A 45 -0.91 1.98 -6.15
C LEU A 45 -2.38 1.73 -6.53
N ASN A 46 -2.66 1.26 -7.76
CA ASN A 46 -4.03 1.07 -8.25
C ASN A 46 -4.39 -0.39 -8.55
N LYS A 47 -3.42 -1.23 -8.91
CA LYS A 47 -3.64 -2.63 -9.31
C LYS A 47 -3.10 -3.64 -8.30
N SER A 48 -2.51 -3.17 -7.21
CA SER A 48 -1.85 -3.99 -6.18
C SER A 48 -0.77 -4.92 -6.70
N ASP A 49 -0.26 -4.65 -7.91
CA ASP A 49 0.88 -5.33 -8.48
C ASP A 49 2.12 -4.57 -7.99
N MET A 50 2.59 -4.90 -6.78
CA MET A 50 3.69 -4.21 -6.11
C MET A 50 4.50 -5.23 -5.32
N SER A 51 5.82 -5.23 -5.49
CA SER A 51 6.66 -6.08 -4.65
C SER A 51 6.71 -5.58 -3.21
N MET A 52 6.95 -6.47 -2.25
CA MET A 52 7.13 -6.10 -0.84
C MET A 52 8.27 -5.10 -0.63
N ARG A 53 9.34 -5.17 -1.44
CA ARG A 53 10.45 -4.21 -1.38
C ARG A 53 9.97 -2.80 -1.72
N GLU A 54 9.20 -2.67 -2.80
CA GLU A 54 8.67 -1.39 -3.25
C GLU A 54 7.65 -0.84 -2.25
N PHE A 55 6.77 -1.69 -1.71
CA PHE A 55 5.84 -1.30 -0.66
C PHE A 55 6.55 -0.68 0.53
N PHE A 56 7.61 -1.34 1.02
CA PHE A 56 8.39 -0.83 2.16
C PHE A 56 9.09 0.48 1.83
N SER A 57 9.63 0.62 0.62
CA SER A 57 10.30 1.85 0.18
C SER A 57 9.33 3.02 0.13
N ILE A 58 8.16 2.83 -0.52
CA ILE A 58 7.13 3.86 -0.63
C ILE A 58 6.56 4.21 0.75
N ALA A 59 6.29 3.23 1.60
CA ALA A 59 5.79 3.46 2.97
C ALA A 59 6.74 4.34 3.79
N ARG A 60 8.04 4.02 3.78
CA ARG A 60 9.04 4.83 4.48
C ARG A 60 9.13 6.25 3.93
N TYR A 61 9.07 6.40 2.60
CA TYR A 61 9.05 7.72 1.97
C TYR A 61 7.83 8.55 2.35
N VAL A 62 6.65 7.92 2.40
CA VAL A 62 5.41 8.54 2.88
C VAL A 62 5.46 8.82 4.40
N GLY A 63 6.50 8.35 5.10
CA GLY A 63 6.69 8.57 6.53
C GLY A 63 5.69 7.77 7.36
N VAL A 64 5.48 6.50 6.99
CA VAL A 64 4.61 5.55 7.67
C VAL A 64 5.33 4.22 7.86
N ASP A 65 5.03 3.49 8.93
CA ASP A 65 5.61 2.18 9.18
C ASP A 65 4.91 1.12 8.31
N PRO A 66 5.61 0.47 7.36
CA PRO A 66 5.01 -0.58 6.52
C PRO A 66 4.48 -1.76 7.34
N ILE A 67 5.11 -2.12 8.46
CA ILE A 67 4.67 -3.24 9.30
C ILE A 67 3.34 -2.90 9.96
N GLU A 68 3.19 -1.67 10.45
CA GLU A 68 1.98 -1.23 11.10
C GLU A 68 0.79 -1.20 10.12
N ILE A 69 0.99 -0.67 8.91
CA ILE A 69 -0.06 -0.67 7.88
C ILE A 69 -0.51 -2.09 7.54
N LEU A 70 0.44 -3.03 7.37
CA LEU A 70 0.11 -4.43 7.09
C LEU A 70 -0.65 -5.07 8.25
N ARG A 71 -0.23 -4.80 9.50
CA ARG A 71 -0.88 -5.31 10.71
C ARG A 71 -2.32 -4.81 10.83
N GLU A 72 -2.53 -3.51 10.65
CA GLU A 72 -3.88 -2.92 10.67
C GLU A 72 -4.78 -3.52 9.59
N SER A 73 -4.29 -3.59 8.35
CA SER A 73 -5.08 -4.13 7.24
C SER A 73 -5.43 -5.59 7.43
N ARG A 74 -4.55 -6.38 8.07
CA ARG A 74 -4.83 -7.77 8.41
C ARG A 74 -5.95 -7.89 9.46
N LEU A 75 -5.87 -7.09 10.53
CA LEU A 75 -6.90 -7.06 11.57
C LEU A 75 -8.27 -6.61 11.03
N GLU A 76 -8.29 -5.72 10.04
CA GLU A 76 -9.52 -5.31 9.36
C GLU A 76 -10.18 -6.47 8.60
N VAL A 77 -9.39 -7.26 7.85
CA VAL A 77 -9.91 -8.45 7.15
C VAL A 77 -10.43 -9.50 8.14
N GLU A 78 -9.66 -9.81 9.19
CA GLU A 78 -10.06 -10.79 10.22
C GLU A 78 -11.37 -10.41 10.94
N ARG A 79 -11.62 -9.10 11.13
CA ARG A 79 -12.88 -8.60 11.71
C ARG A 79 -14.06 -8.72 10.76
N THR A 80 -13.84 -8.52 9.46
CA THR A 80 -14.90 -8.67 8.45
C THR A 80 -15.31 -10.14 8.34
N ASP A 81 -14.34 -11.06 8.30
CA ASP A 81 -14.62 -12.50 8.21
C ASP A 81 -15.31 -13.07 9.46
N SER A 82 -15.18 -12.41 10.62
CA SER A 82 -15.82 -12.85 11.87
C SER A 82 -17.28 -12.38 12.01
N ASN A 83 -17.74 -11.47 11.14
CA ASN A 83 -19.10 -10.91 11.17
C ASN A 83 -20.02 -11.46 10.06
N ASP A 84 -19.49 -12.34 9.20
CA ASP A 84 -20.24 -13.13 8.19
C ASP A 84 -20.49 -14.56 8.72
#